data_AF-A0A355FVX9-F1
#
_entry.id   AF-A0A355FVX9-F1
#
_cell.length_a   1.000
_cell.length_b   1.000
_cell.length_c   1.000
_cell.angle_alpha   90.00
_cell.angle_beta   90.00
_cell.angle_gamma   90.00
#
_symmetry.space_group_name_H-M   'P 1'
#
loop_
_entity.id
_entity.type
_entity.pdbx_description
1 polymer ?
#
loop_
_entity_poly.entity_id
_entity_poly.type
_entity_poly.pdbx_seq_one_letter_code
_entity_poly.pdbx_strand_id
1 'polypeptide(L)'
;AACNYDPDAAADDGSCEFAQTGYDCDGNCLSDVDGDGICDEFEIPGCTDVFACNYDAAATDENGSCEYSSCLGCTDVDACNYDPEAVYNDGSCDYTSCGTPGCTNSNACNYNPEADAEDGSCEYTSCVGCTDESACNYDPIFTQDNGSCEYAVEYYDCDGNCVMDMDGDGVCDELEVAGCTDMMACNYDSNATNNDGSCEFAVTYYDCDGNCLNDADMDGVCDELEVVGCMDMMACNYDMAATDEGGMCEYAEEFYDCSGNCLNDADMDGVCDVFEIAGCMDESACNYDATATDDDESCEYAAEAYDCDGNCLNDADMDGICDVFEIAGCMDELACNYDPSATDDDGMCEYAEALYDCDGNCLNDMDGDGICDELEIEGCTDEMACNYDATATDDDESCTYAEEFYDCDGNCLNDVDGDGVCDELEVEGCTDPEAENYNADATEDDGSCYYCDIDVIADSSNETDGDGSGSISLIVSGGSFPYEFSWTGPDSFTSSEPTLSNLSAGTYVLTITDANGCTASIDVIIENVVNVAEIHALVFDVYPNPSNGTFWIQGGTALSGLATVEVMDASGRLVTSKELYFNDAPMQLDLGGVETGYYLVVLRNSNQVGTSRLLVH
;
A
#
# COMPACT_ATOMS: atom_id res chain seq x y z
N ALA A 1 -97.37 -7.42 33.72
CA ALA A 1 -98.48 -6.58 33.23
C ALA A 1 -97.92 -5.62 32.20
N ALA A 2 -98.74 -4.83 31.49
CA ALA A 2 -98.18 -3.67 30.79
C ALA A 2 -97.66 -2.67 31.83
N CYS A 3 -96.55 -2.01 31.54
CA CYS A 3 -95.87 -1.07 32.44
C CYS A 3 -96.64 0.25 32.55
N ASN A 4 -97.33 0.63 31.49
CA ASN A 4 -98.26 1.75 31.44
C ASN A 4 -99.73 1.34 31.66
N TYR A 5 -99.98 0.30 32.47
CA TYR A 5 -101.35 -0.19 32.75
C TYR A 5 -102.22 0.88 33.44
N ASP A 6 -103.22 1.39 32.70
CA ASP A 6 -104.27 2.27 33.23
C ASP A 6 -105.54 1.45 33.57
N PRO A 7 -105.98 1.41 34.84
CA PRO A 7 -107.20 0.69 35.24
C PRO A 7 -108.50 1.33 34.75
N ASP A 8 -108.49 2.59 34.28
CA ASP A 8 -109.67 3.29 33.72
C ASP A 8 -109.77 3.14 32.19
N ALA A 9 -108.82 2.46 31.53
CA ALA A 9 -108.84 2.21 30.09
C ALA A 9 -109.98 1.26 29.67
N ALA A 10 -110.92 1.78 28.88
CA ALA A 10 -112.12 1.04 28.46
C ALA A 10 -111.95 0.19 27.18
N ALA A 11 -110.82 0.32 26.48
CA ALA A 11 -110.45 -0.47 25.30
C ALA A 11 -108.92 -0.47 25.13
N ASP A 12 -108.38 -1.57 24.61
CA ASP A 12 -106.99 -1.67 24.18
C ASP A 12 -106.82 -0.96 22.82
N ASP A 13 -105.98 0.08 22.77
CA ASP A 13 -105.65 0.85 21.57
C ASP A 13 -104.29 0.46 20.97
N GLY A 14 -103.63 -0.56 21.53
CA GLY A 14 -102.29 -1.02 21.13
C GLY A 14 -101.13 -0.22 21.73
N SER A 15 -101.38 0.70 22.66
CA SER A 15 -100.33 1.49 23.33
C SER A 15 -99.66 0.78 24.52
N CYS A 16 -100.01 -0.47 24.83
CA CYS A 16 -99.42 -1.23 25.94
C CYS A 16 -97.90 -1.41 25.78
N GLU A 17 -97.13 -0.75 26.65
CA GLU A 17 -95.70 -0.96 26.79
C GLU A 17 -95.46 -2.12 27.76
N PHE A 18 -94.58 -3.04 27.41
CA PHE A 18 -94.17 -4.16 28.25
C PHE A 18 -92.70 -4.02 28.58
N ALA A 19 -92.29 -4.49 29.76
CA ALA A 19 -90.89 -4.53 30.14
C ALA A 19 -90.10 -5.38 29.14
N GLN A 20 -88.84 -5.00 28.91
CA GLN A 20 -87.91 -5.82 28.17
C GLN A 20 -87.73 -7.16 28.89
N THR A 21 -87.56 -8.25 28.14
CA THR A 21 -87.22 -9.56 28.72
C THR A 21 -86.02 -9.39 29.66
N GLY A 22 -86.07 -9.99 30.85
CA GLY A 22 -85.07 -9.86 31.92
C GLY A 22 -85.27 -8.69 32.88
N TYR A 23 -86.02 -7.65 32.50
CA TYR A 23 -86.20 -6.43 33.30
C TYR A 23 -87.64 -6.27 33.83
N ASP A 24 -87.80 -5.47 34.88
CA ASP A 24 -89.08 -5.00 35.37
C ASP A 24 -89.56 -3.72 34.63
N CYS A 25 -90.72 -3.20 35.03
CA CYS A 25 -91.34 -2.05 34.39
C CYS A 25 -90.72 -0.69 34.75
N ASP A 26 -89.85 -0.64 35.76
CA ASP A 26 -89.08 0.53 36.13
C ASP A 26 -87.64 0.47 35.55
N GLY A 27 -87.30 -0.61 34.85
CA GLY A 27 -86.00 -0.84 34.22
C GLY A 27 -84.98 -1.53 35.11
N ASN A 28 -85.38 -2.05 36.28
CA ASN A 28 -84.48 -2.83 37.15
C ASN A 28 -84.40 -4.28 36.65
N CYS A 29 -83.27 -4.93 36.84
CA CYS A 29 -83.15 -6.34 36.49
C CYS A 29 -83.98 -7.26 37.42
N LEU A 30 -84.49 -8.37 36.88
CA LEU A 30 -85.24 -9.40 37.62
C LEU A 30 -84.34 -10.48 38.28
N SER A 31 -83.12 -10.68 37.78
CA SER A 31 -82.09 -11.56 38.33
C SER A 31 -80.73 -11.00 37.97
N ASP A 32 -80.09 -10.43 38.99
CA ASP A 32 -78.84 -9.68 38.98
C ASP A 32 -78.13 -10.11 40.26
N VAL A 33 -77.16 -11.03 40.12
CA VAL A 33 -76.54 -11.76 41.23
C VAL A 33 -75.37 -10.99 41.85
N ASP A 34 -74.64 -10.19 41.06
CA ASP A 34 -73.47 -9.45 41.52
C ASP A 34 -73.77 -7.97 41.88
N GLY A 35 -74.86 -7.42 41.36
CA GLY A 35 -75.38 -6.08 41.63
C GLY A 35 -74.89 -4.99 40.68
N ASP A 36 -74.35 -5.32 39.50
CA ASP A 36 -73.82 -4.34 38.55
C ASP A 36 -74.93 -3.58 37.76
N GLY A 37 -76.13 -4.16 37.69
CA GLY A 37 -77.31 -3.60 37.02
C GLY A 37 -77.62 -4.16 35.62
N ILE A 38 -76.79 -5.08 35.12
CA ILE A 38 -77.08 -5.98 34.00
C ILE A 38 -77.83 -7.21 34.56
N CYS A 39 -78.38 -8.06 33.70
CA CYS A 39 -79.05 -9.28 34.13
C CYS A 39 -78.21 -10.52 33.85
N ASP A 40 -78.29 -11.52 34.73
CA ASP A 40 -77.62 -12.82 34.60
C ASP A 40 -77.82 -13.49 33.21
N GLU A 41 -78.97 -13.23 32.54
CA GLU A 41 -79.27 -13.79 31.22
C GLU A 41 -78.71 -13.00 30.02
N PHE A 42 -78.10 -11.83 30.28
CA PHE A 42 -77.44 -10.96 29.31
C PHE A 42 -75.96 -10.69 29.63
N GLU A 43 -75.47 -11.24 30.73
CA GLU A 43 -74.05 -11.20 31.08
C GLU A 43 -73.20 -11.91 30.01
N ILE A 44 -72.07 -11.29 29.67
CA ILE A 44 -71.06 -11.85 28.76
C ILE A 44 -69.82 -12.19 29.61
N PRO A 45 -69.57 -13.48 29.92
CA PRO A 45 -68.44 -13.86 30.76
C PRO A 45 -67.11 -13.68 30.02
N GLY A 46 -66.23 -12.85 30.55
CA GLY A 46 -64.91 -12.56 29.98
C GLY A 46 -63.99 -11.86 30.97
N CYS A 47 -62.96 -11.17 30.49
CA CYS A 47 -62.13 -10.30 31.31
C CYS A 47 -62.58 -8.84 31.15
N THR A 48 -62.94 -8.19 32.26
CA THR A 48 -63.40 -6.80 32.33
C THR A 48 -62.32 -5.84 32.84
N ASP A 49 -61.22 -6.34 33.41
CA ASP A 49 -60.09 -5.51 33.85
C ASP A 49 -59.35 -4.92 32.64
N VAL A 50 -59.44 -3.59 32.49
CA VAL A 50 -58.80 -2.79 31.43
C VAL A 50 -57.27 -2.82 31.44
N PHE A 51 -56.65 -3.38 32.48
CA PHE A 51 -55.19 -3.57 32.58
C PHE A 51 -54.73 -5.00 32.27
N ALA A 52 -55.64 -5.91 31.92
CA ALA A 52 -55.33 -7.27 31.48
C ALA A 52 -55.02 -7.31 29.97
N CYS A 53 -54.08 -8.17 29.58
CA CYS A 53 -53.65 -8.39 28.19
C CYS A 53 -54.78 -8.95 27.30
N ASN A 54 -55.76 -9.64 27.89
CA ASN A 54 -56.92 -10.20 27.20
C ASN A 54 -58.25 -9.52 27.61
N TYR A 55 -58.20 -8.25 27.99
CA TYR A 55 -59.38 -7.42 28.24
C TYR A 55 -60.38 -7.49 27.06
N ASP A 56 -61.64 -7.77 27.36
CA ASP A 56 -62.75 -7.75 26.40
C ASP A 56 -63.75 -6.65 26.78
N ALA A 57 -63.83 -5.61 25.97
CA ALA A 57 -64.77 -4.51 26.14
C ALA A 57 -66.26 -4.89 25.96
N ALA A 58 -66.55 -6.12 25.52
CA ALA A 58 -67.89 -6.70 25.50
C ALA A 58 -68.18 -7.59 26.72
N ALA A 59 -67.19 -7.92 27.55
CA ALA A 59 -67.41 -8.68 28.78
C ALA A 59 -68.14 -7.82 29.82
N THR A 60 -69.07 -8.45 30.52
CA THR A 60 -69.87 -7.83 31.59
C THR A 60 -69.99 -8.70 32.84
N ASP A 61 -69.39 -9.90 32.84
CA ASP A 61 -69.21 -10.76 34.02
C ASP A 61 -67.74 -11.23 34.07
N GLU A 62 -67.13 -11.15 35.25
CA GLU A 62 -65.74 -11.55 35.49
C GLU A 62 -65.61 -13.04 35.73
N ASN A 63 -65.32 -13.78 34.67
CA ASN A 63 -65.14 -15.23 34.74
C ASN A 63 -63.74 -15.66 35.24
N GLY A 64 -62.87 -14.70 35.59
CA GLY A 64 -61.50 -14.95 36.05
C GLY A 64 -60.53 -15.35 34.93
N SER A 65 -60.84 -15.03 33.67
CA SER A 65 -59.96 -15.28 32.52
C SER A 65 -58.85 -14.24 32.35
N CYS A 66 -58.86 -13.13 33.11
CA CYS A 66 -57.87 -12.06 32.98
C CYS A 66 -56.42 -12.54 33.11
N GLU A 67 -55.64 -12.23 32.08
CA GLU A 67 -54.23 -12.57 31.88
C GLU A 67 -53.41 -11.28 31.86
N TYR A 68 -52.20 -11.27 32.45
CA TYR A 68 -51.39 -10.05 32.64
C TYR A 68 -49.93 -10.20 32.19
N SER A 69 -49.62 -11.24 31.42
CA SER A 69 -48.25 -11.65 31.07
C SER A 69 -48.02 -11.85 29.57
N SER A 70 -49.06 -12.05 28.76
CA SER A 70 -48.92 -12.29 27.31
C SER A 70 -48.74 -11.04 26.46
N CYS A 71 -48.78 -9.86 27.09
CA CYS A 71 -48.51 -8.55 26.46
C CYS A 71 -47.39 -7.78 27.17
N LEU A 72 -46.59 -8.50 27.97
CA LEU A 72 -45.33 -8.05 28.54
C LEU A 72 -44.20 -8.40 27.57
N GLY A 73 -43.39 -7.41 27.22
CA GLY A 73 -42.23 -7.57 26.34
C GLY A 73 -41.58 -6.23 26.04
N CYS A 74 -40.55 -6.21 25.19
CA CYS A 74 -39.91 -4.95 24.86
C CYS A 74 -40.75 -4.11 23.90
N THR A 75 -41.25 -2.96 24.35
CA THR A 75 -42.06 -2.04 23.55
C THR A 75 -41.23 -0.98 22.80
N ASP A 76 -39.91 -1.01 22.90
CA ASP A 76 -39.03 -0.02 22.27
C ASP A 76 -38.60 -0.52 20.88
N VAL A 77 -38.90 0.26 19.84
CA VAL A 77 -38.67 -0.11 18.43
C VAL A 77 -37.18 -0.09 18.07
N ASP A 78 -36.36 0.59 18.87
CA ASP A 78 -34.90 0.67 18.69
C ASP A 78 -34.15 -0.46 19.45
N ALA A 79 -34.87 -1.43 20.03
CA ALA A 79 -34.33 -2.57 20.77
C ALA A 79 -34.38 -3.89 19.99
N CYS A 80 -33.43 -4.77 20.26
CA CYS A 80 -33.15 -6.01 19.53
C CYS A 80 -34.20 -7.10 19.69
N ASN A 81 -34.87 -7.11 20.85
CA ASN A 81 -35.98 -8.00 21.14
C ASN A 81 -37.31 -7.23 21.16
N TYR A 82 -37.44 -6.17 20.36
CA TYR A 82 -38.69 -5.45 20.15
C TYR A 82 -39.82 -6.43 19.81
N ASP A 83 -40.86 -6.42 20.64
CA ASP A 83 -42.06 -7.22 20.48
C ASP A 83 -43.23 -6.32 20.03
N PRO A 84 -43.71 -6.43 18.78
CA PRO A 84 -44.83 -5.65 18.28
C PRO A 84 -46.19 -6.06 18.88
N GLU A 85 -46.28 -7.19 19.60
CA GLU A 85 -47.48 -7.60 20.35
C GLU A 85 -47.44 -7.15 21.83
N ALA A 86 -46.30 -6.67 22.32
CA ALA A 86 -46.16 -6.13 23.67
C ALA A 86 -46.87 -4.77 23.83
N VAL A 87 -47.72 -4.67 24.87
CA VAL A 87 -48.45 -3.44 25.24
C VAL A 87 -47.77 -2.73 26.41
N TYR A 88 -47.06 -3.48 27.25
CA TYR A 88 -46.37 -2.95 28.43
C TYR A 88 -44.92 -3.41 28.48
N ASN A 89 -44.02 -2.44 28.68
CA ASN A 89 -42.60 -2.70 28.82
C ASN A 89 -42.30 -3.36 30.16
N ASP A 90 -41.73 -4.56 30.13
CA ASP A 90 -41.36 -5.35 31.32
C ASP A 90 -39.89 -5.16 31.74
N GLY A 91 -39.13 -4.36 31.00
CA GLY A 91 -37.70 -4.15 31.19
C GLY A 91 -36.81 -5.18 30.50
N SER A 92 -37.36 -6.04 29.64
CA SER A 92 -36.59 -7.01 28.85
C SER A 92 -35.78 -6.41 27.70
N CYS A 93 -35.98 -5.13 27.35
CA CYS A 93 -35.35 -4.50 26.19
C CYS A 93 -33.82 -4.63 26.16
N ASP A 94 -33.35 -5.35 25.15
CA ASP A 94 -31.94 -5.60 24.85
C ASP A 94 -31.50 -4.66 23.72
N TYR A 95 -30.36 -3.98 23.89
CA TYR A 95 -29.78 -3.07 22.90
C TYR A 95 -28.39 -3.54 22.45
N THR A 96 -28.02 -4.77 22.80
CA THR A 96 -26.67 -5.33 22.68
C THR A 96 -26.62 -6.59 21.82
N SER A 97 -27.73 -7.34 21.71
CA SER A 97 -27.75 -8.60 20.94
C SER A 97 -27.94 -8.46 19.41
N CYS A 98 -28.20 -7.24 18.89
CA CYS A 98 -28.16 -6.97 17.44
C CYS A 98 -26.78 -6.58 16.95
N GLY A 99 -26.02 -5.94 17.83
CA GLY A 99 -24.85 -5.19 17.44
C GLY A 99 -23.64 -6.10 17.34
N THR A 100 -22.83 -5.88 16.32
CA THR A 100 -21.53 -6.53 16.16
C THR A 100 -20.59 -5.98 17.24
N PRO A 101 -20.23 -6.77 18.28
CA PRO A 101 -19.43 -6.24 19.38
C PRO A 101 -18.00 -5.99 18.92
N GLY A 102 -17.45 -4.83 19.24
CA GLY A 102 -16.06 -4.53 18.94
C GLY A 102 -15.69 -3.08 19.21
N CYS A 103 -14.47 -2.71 18.82
CA CYS A 103 -14.01 -1.34 18.98
C CYS A 103 -14.64 -0.42 17.93
N THR A 104 -15.49 0.50 18.39
CA THR A 104 -16.22 1.47 17.53
C THR A 104 -15.44 2.75 17.27
N ASN A 105 -14.31 2.96 17.96
CA ASN A 105 -13.50 4.17 17.85
C ASN A 105 -12.53 4.09 16.66
N SER A 106 -12.79 4.87 15.61
CA SER A 106 -11.96 4.96 14.39
C SER A 106 -10.48 5.34 14.61
N ASN A 107 -10.11 5.80 15.81
CA ASN A 107 -8.73 6.15 16.17
C ASN A 107 -7.98 5.03 16.91
N ALA A 108 -8.63 3.88 17.12
CA ALA A 108 -8.05 2.70 17.76
C ALA A 108 -7.40 1.78 16.72
N CYS A 109 -6.38 1.04 17.14
CA CYS A 109 -5.59 0.15 16.30
C CYS A 109 -6.32 -1.13 15.90
N ASN A 110 -7.36 -1.51 16.64
CA ASN A 110 -8.26 -2.62 16.34
C ASN A 110 -9.70 -2.13 16.07
N TYR A 111 -9.85 -0.91 15.53
CA TYR A 111 -11.13 -0.41 15.06
C TYR A 111 -11.79 -1.41 14.11
N ASN A 112 -13.03 -1.79 14.40
CA ASN A 112 -13.84 -2.61 13.52
C ASN A 112 -14.91 -1.71 12.85
N PRO A 113 -14.87 -1.52 11.51
CA PRO A 113 -15.87 -0.70 10.81
C PRO A 113 -17.27 -1.32 10.80
N GLU A 114 -17.40 -2.62 11.08
CA GLU A 114 -18.68 -3.32 11.23
C GLU A 114 -19.21 -3.28 12.67
N ALA A 115 -18.41 -2.82 13.64
CA ALA A 115 -18.86 -2.73 15.04
C ALA A 115 -19.71 -1.47 15.27
N ASP A 116 -20.94 -1.70 15.74
CA ASP A 116 -21.89 -0.67 16.17
C ASP A 116 -22.10 -0.66 17.71
N ALA A 117 -21.55 -1.65 18.42
CA ALA A 117 -21.60 -1.78 19.87
C ALA A 117 -20.19 -1.87 20.51
N GLU A 118 -19.83 -0.87 21.32
CA GLU A 118 -18.54 -0.77 22.01
C GLU A 118 -18.43 -1.78 23.17
N ASP A 119 -17.59 -2.80 23.00
CA ASP A 119 -17.34 -3.87 23.98
C ASP A 119 -16.19 -3.55 24.97
N GLY A 120 -15.45 -2.48 24.71
CA GLY A 120 -14.26 -2.08 25.47
C GLY A 120 -12.96 -2.75 25.00
N SER A 121 -12.95 -3.37 23.82
CA SER A 121 -11.75 -3.97 23.22
C SER A 121 -10.76 -2.96 22.63
N CYS A 122 -11.12 -1.67 22.49
CA CYS A 122 -10.27 -0.67 21.83
C CYS A 122 -8.83 -0.57 22.40
N GLU A 123 -7.86 -0.82 21.53
CA GLU A 123 -6.43 -0.74 21.73
C GLU A 123 -5.85 0.47 20.97
N TYR A 124 -4.82 1.14 21.50
CA TYR A 124 -4.27 2.39 20.93
C TYR A 124 -2.74 2.40 20.85
N THR A 125 -2.09 1.24 20.84
CA THR A 125 -0.62 1.11 20.93
C THR A 125 0.00 0.13 19.93
N SER A 126 -0.74 -0.78 19.31
CA SER A 126 -0.20 -1.78 18.38
C SER A 126 0.11 -1.21 16.99
N CYS A 127 -0.68 -0.22 16.55
CA CYS A 127 -0.54 0.47 15.26
C CYS A 127 0.29 1.76 15.33
N VAL A 128 1.01 1.99 16.43
CA VAL A 128 1.71 3.25 16.74
C VAL A 128 3.22 3.06 16.63
N GLY A 129 3.83 3.56 15.55
CA GLY A 129 5.25 3.38 15.22
C GLY A 129 5.68 4.33 14.11
N CYS A 130 6.68 3.96 13.30
CA CYS A 130 7.06 4.79 12.15
C CYS A 130 6.21 4.45 10.92
N THR A 131 5.60 5.48 10.32
CA THR A 131 4.71 5.36 9.14
C THR A 131 5.27 6.01 7.87
N ASP A 132 6.53 6.48 7.90
CA ASP A 132 7.19 7.10 6.75
C ASP A 132 8.00 6.04 5.99
N GLU A 133 7.61 5.73 4.75
CA GLU A 133 8.26 4.71 3.90
C GLU A 133 9.75 5.00 3.62
N SER A 134 10.22 6.22 3.84
CA SER A 134 11.63 6.60 3.67
C SER A 134 12.50 6.39 4.92
N ALA A 135 11.90 5.94 6.03
CA ALA A 135 12.60 5.68 7.28
C ALA A 135 13.07 4.22 7.42
N CYS A 136 14.21 4.05 8.08
CA CYS A 136 14.89 2.77 8.29
C CYS A 136 14.16 1.79 9.22
N ASN A 137 13.24 2.30 10.03
CA ASN A 137 12.37 1.53 10.92
C ASN A 137 10.88 1.66 10.55
N TYR A 138 10.60 1.96 9.28
CA TYR A 138 9.26 1.83 8.71
C TYR A 138 8.74 0.40 8.88
N ASP A 139 7.47 0.27 9.27
CA ASP A 139 6.75 -1.00 9.24
C ASP A 139 5.30 -0.72 8.80
N PRO A 140 4.82 -1.34 7.70
CA PRO A 140 3.49 -1.09 7.16
C PRO A 140 2.33 -1.49 8.09
N ILE A 141 2.59 -2.17 9.23
CA ILE A 141 1.55 -2.42 10.24
C ILE A 141 1.20 -1.18 11.07
N PHE A 142 2.03 -0.13 11.05
CA PHE A 142 1.78 1.10 11.79
C PHE A 142 0.97 2.09 10.96
N THR A 143 -0.13 2.57 11.53
CA THR A 143 -1.04 3.54 10.90
C THR A 143 -1.02 4.91 11.57
N GLN A 144 -0.28 5.07 12.67
CA GLN A 144 -0.13 6.33 13.41
C GLN A 144 1.33 6.59 13.77
N ASP A 145 1.88 7.72 13.29
CA ASP A 145 3.23 8.16 13.64
C ASP A 145 3.33 8.65 15.09
N ASN A 146 4.36 8.19 15.80
CA ASN A 146 4.72 8.66 17.14
C ASN A 146 6.03 9.48 17.17
N GLY A 147 6.63 9.76 16.00
CA GLY A 147 7.91 10.43 15.85
C GLY A 147 9.11 9.53 16.13
N SER A 148 8.96 8.20 16.05
CA SER A 148 10.08 7.24 16.19
C SER A 148 10.84 6.98 14.89
N CYS A 149 10.46 7.59 13.76
CA CYS A 149 11.12 7.37 12.48
C CYS A 149 12.62 7.73 12.54
N GLU A 150 13.46 6.73 12.27
CA GLU A 150 14.91 6.86 12.15
C GLU A 150 15.27 6.88 10.65
N TYR A 151 15.99 7.90 10.20
CA TYR A 151 16.37 8.05 8.79
C TYR A 151 17.86 7.75 8.61
N ALA A 152 18.23 7.25 7.43
CA ALA A 152 19.62 7.04 7.08
C ALA A 152 20.39 8.38 7.10
N VAL A 153 21.67 8.31 7.43
CA VAL A 153 22.56 9.49 7.37
C VAL A 153 22.83 9.80 5.90
N GLU A 154 22.93 11.08 5.54
CA GLU A 154 23.27 11.52 4.18
C GLU A 154 24.46 10.71 3.60
N TYR A 155 24.31 10.18 2.39
CA TYR A 155 25.22 9.25 1.67
C TYR A 155 25.26 7.78 2.15
N TYR A 156 24.65 7.45 3.29
CA TYR A 156 24.57 6.08 3.82
C TYR A 156 23.17 5.46 3.68
N ASP A 157 23.11 4.13 3.69
CA ASP A 157 21.87 3.36 3.79
C ASP A 157 21.44 3.13 5.26
N CYS A 158 20.34 2.41 5.45
CA CYS A 158 19.77 2.12 6.75
C CYS A 158 20.54 1.11 7.61
N ASP A 159 21.41 0.30 7.00
CA ASP A 159 22.34 -0.60 7.70
C ASP A 159 23.68 0.10 8.01
N GLY A 160 23.86 1.34 7.52
CA GLY A 160 25.07 2.15 7.68
C GLY A 160 26.17 1.84 6.66
N ASN A 161 25.85 1.14 5.57
CA ASN A 161 26.75 1.01 4.42
C ASN A 161 26.64 2.28 3.56
N CYS A 162 27.63 2.53 2.71
CA CYS A 162 27.50 3.62 1.76
C CYS A 162 26.56 3.25 0.60
N VAL A 163 25.78 4.23 0.11
CA VAL A 163 24.91 4.07 -1.08
C VAL A 163 25.71 4.04 -2.38
N MET A 164 26.80 4.81 -2.49
CA MET A 164 27.75 4.77 -3.60
C MET A 164 29.20 4.74 -3.06
N ASP A 165 29.80 3.57 -3.16
CA ASP A 165 31.19 3.26 -2.81
C ASP A 165 31.77 2.51 -4.01
N MET A 166 32.41 3.26 -4.92
CA MET A 166 32.82 2.75 -6.24
C MET A 166 34.11 1.94 -6.20
N ASP A 167 34.95 2.11 -5.17
CA ASP A 167 36.23 1.39 -5.03
C ASP A 167 36.23 0.29 -3.94
N GLY A 168 35.24 0.31 -3.04
CA GLY A 168 34.98 -0.70 -2.02
C GLY A 168 35.71 -0.49 -0.69
N ASP A 169 36.23 0.71 -0.40
CA ASP A 169 36.96 1.00 0.84
C ASP A 169 36.06 1.28 2.07
N GLY A 170 34.77 1.55 1.85
CA GLY A 170 33.77 1.85 2.88
C GLY A 170 33.56 3.35 3.17
N VAL A 171 34.20 4.24 2.42
CA VAL A 171 33.90 5.67 2.35
C VAL A 171 32.97 5.93 1.15
N CYS A 172 32.08 6.92 1.26
CA CYS A 172 31.21 7.28 0.16
C CYS A 172 31.89 8.17 -0.87
N ASP A 173 31.62 7.95 -2.15
CA ASP A 173 32.15 8.72 -3.29
C ASP A 173 32.06 10.25 -3.05
N GLU A 174 30.95 10.77 -2.52
CA GLU A 174 30.79 12.20 -2.22
C GLU A 174 31.58 12.71 -1.00
N LEU A 175 32.06 11.80 -0.14
CA LEU A 175 32.88 12.07 1.04
C LEU A 175 34.36 11.74 0.80
N GLU A 176 34.71 11.19 -0.36
CA GLU A 176 36.07 10.82 -0.70
C GLU A 176 36.99 12.05 -0.83
N VAL A 177 38.21 11.88 -0.32
CA VAL A 177 39.29 12.86 -0.51
C VAL A 177 40.21 12.33 -1.60
N ALA A 178 40.14 12.96 -2.77
CA ALA A 178 41.02 12.66 -3.91
C ALA A 178 42.48 13.00 -3.59
N GLY A 179 43.39 12.04 -3.80
CA GLY A 179 44.84 12.25 -3.74
C GLY A 179 45.61 10.93 -3.79
N CYS A 180 46.95 10.99 -3.74
CA CYS A 180 47.73 9.77 -3.84
C CYS A 180 47.69 8.91 -2.55
N THR A 181 47.09 7.72 -2.65
CA THR A 181 46.99 6.74 -1.55
C THR A 181 48.16 5.74 -1.48
N ASP A 182 49.09 5.73 -2.44
CA ASP A 182 50.25 4.83 -2.42
C ASP A 182 51.39 5.40 -1.55
N MET A 183 51.68 4.72 -0.44
CA MET A 183 52.75 5.07 0.51
C MET A 183 54.17 5.06 -0.09
N MET A 184 54.37 4.55 -1.30
CA MET A 184 55.63 4.59 -2.04
C MET A 184 55.77 5.77 -3.03
N ALA A 185 54.70 6.54 -3.25
CA ALA A 185 54.76 7.73 -4.08
C ALA A 185 55.41 8.92 -3.35
N CYS A 186 56.01 9.82 -4.13
CA CYS A 186 56.68 11.03 -3.63
C CYS A 186 55.69 12.05 -3.03
N ASN A 187 54.42 11.99 -3.43
CA ASN A 187 53.34 12.90 -3.04
C ASN A 187 52.17 12.20 -2.29
N TYR A 188 52.44 11.09 -1.62
CA TYR A 188 51.45 10.39 -0.76
C TYR A 188 50.73 11.34 0.22
N ASP A 189 49.39 11.32 0.23
CA ASP A 189 48.56 12.02 1.21
C ASP A 189 47.87 11.02 2.15
N SER A 190 48.13 11.13 3.44
CA SER A 190 47.51 10.30 4.48
C SER A 190 46.04 10.61 4.76
N ASN A 191 45.47 11.64 4.15
CA ASN A 191 44.05 11.97 4.24
C ASN A 191 43.28 11.59 2.97
N ALA A 192 43.96 11.18 1.89
CA ALA A 192 43.29 10.71 0.69
C ALA A 192 42.64 9.34 0.96
N THR A 193 41.41 9.18 0.46
CA THR A 193 40.68 7.91 0.46
C THR A 193 40.61 7.35 -0.96
N ASN A 194 40.32 8.20 -1.97
CA ASN A 194 40.33 7.83 -3.38
C ASN A 194 41.69 8.16 -4.05
N ASN A 195 42.22 7.19 -4.80
CA ASN A 195 43.40 7.39 -5.65
C ASN A 195 43.04 8.03 -6.99
N ASP A 196 43.17 9.35 -7.07
CA ASP A 196 42.91 10.16 -8.27
C ASP A 196 43.94 10.00 -9.40
N GLY A 197 44.90 9.07 -9.25
CA GLY A 197 45.99 8.86 -10.20
C GLY A 197 47.09 9.94 -10.14
N SER A 198 47.05 10.85 -9.17
CA SER A 198 48.08 11.88 -8.98
C SER A 198 49.41 11.34 -8.44
N CYS A 199 49.52 10.05 -8.11
CA CYS A 199 50.72 9.44 -7.55
C CYS A 199 51.96 9.61 -8.45
N GLU A 200 52.85 10.51 -8.05
CA GLU A 200 54.14 10.73 -8.70
C GLU A 200 55.19 9.83 -8.05
N PHE A 201 55.86 9.01 -8.87
CA PHE A 201 56.95 8.13 -8.44
C PHE A 201 58.29 8.61 -9.00
N ALA A 202 59.36 8.42 -8.24
CA ALA A 202 60.70 8.83 -8.65
C ALA A 202 61.11 8.18 -9.99
N VAL A 203 61.64 9.00 -10.91
CA VAL A 203 62.07 8.56 -12.24
C VAL A 203 63.26 7.62 -12.11
N THR A 204 63.36 6.59 -12.95
CA THR A 204 64.51 5.66 -12.94
C THR A 204 65.83 6.45 -12.96
N TYR A 205 66.75 6.12 -12.05
CA TYR A 205 68.04 6.79 -11.80
C TYR A 205 67.98 8.13 -11.04
N TYR A 206 66.80 8.63 -10.65
CA TYR A 206 66.62 9.85 -9.86
C TYR A 206 65.86 9.58 -8.54
N ASP A 207 65.93 10.50 -7.57
CA ASP A 207 65.10 10.50 -6.36
C ASP A 207 63.86 11.39 -6.47
N CYS A 208 63.01 11.40 -5.43
CA CYS A 208 61.77 12.21 -5.39
C CYS A 208 62.00 13.73 -5.41
N ASP A 209 63.21 14.20 -5.09
CA ASP A 209 63.59 15.61 -5.15
C ASP A 209 64.25 15.95 -6.50
N GLY A 210 64.32 14.99 -7.44
CA GLY A 210 64.88 15.15 -8.78
C GLY A 210 66.41 15.06 -8.84
N ASN A 211 67.08 14.56 -7.79
CA ASN A 211 68.54 14.40 -7.79
C ASN A 211 68.93 13.06 -8.43
N CYS A 212 69.98 13.05 -9.26
CA CYS A 212 70.51 11.82 -9.82
C CYS A 212 71.13 10.92 -8.72
N LEU A 213 70.91 9.61 -8.82
CA LEU A 213 71.42 8.60 -7.89
C LEU A 213 72.89 8.24 -8.13
N ASN A 214 73.41 8.42 -9.34
CA ASN A 214 74.83 8.33 -9.70
C ASN A 214 75.18 9.40 -10.76
N ASP A 215 75.82 10.47 -10.31
CA ASP A 215 76.33 11.57 -11.13
C ASP A 215 77.80 11.77 -10.73
N ALA A 216 78.73 11.39 -11.62
CA ALA A 216 80.15 11.28 -11.34
C ALA A 216 80.94 12.59 -11.54
N ASP A 217 80.46 13.50 -12.38
CA ASP A 217 81.14 14.77 -12.70
C ASP A 217 80.40 16.02 -12.16
N MET A 218 79.17 15.83 -11.66
CA MET A 218 78.29 16.80 -10.99
C MET A 218 77.65 17.83 -11.92
N ASP A 219 77.39 17.47 -13.18
CA ASP A 219 76.69 18.33 -14.15
C ASP A 219 75.15 18.30 -14.03
N GLY A 220 74.58 17.26 -13.39
CA GLY A 220 73.15 17.06 -13.16
C GLY A 220 72.46 16.03 -14.08
N VAL A 221 73.18 15.48 -15.07
CA VAL A 221 72.75 14.33 -15.88
C VAL A 221 73.29 13.04 -15.24
N CYS A 222 72.50 11.97 -15.24
CA CYS A 222 73.02 10.69 -14.76
C CYS A 222 74.01 10.08 -15.76
N ASP A 223 75.09 9.47 -15.25
CA ASP A 223 76.17 8.82 -16.02
C ASP A 223 75.67 7.91 -17.16
N GLU A 224 74.49 7.29 -17.00
CA GLU A 224 73.87 6.42 -17.99
C GLU A 224 73.23 7.13 -19.21
N LEU A 225 73.23 8.47 -19.31
CA LEU A 225 72.43 9.26 -20.27
C LEU A 225 73.18 10.23 -21.21
N GLU A 226 74.52 10.30 -21.20
CA GLU A 226 75.31 11.29 -21.95
C GLU A 226 75.54 11.01 -23.47
N VAL A 227 75.80 12.06 -24.28
CA VAL A 227 76.01 12.00 -25.74
C VAL A 227 77.15 12.94 -26.22
N VAL A 228 78.01 12.52 -27.16
CA VAL A 228 79.25 13.25 -27.56
C VAL A 228 79.18 13.88 -28.97
N GLY A 229 79.57 15.16 -29.17
CA GLY A 229 79.53 15.86 -30.48
C GLY A 229 80.29 17.21 -30.61
N CYS A 230 80.01 18.05 -31.64
CA CYS A 230 80.61 19.39 -31.87
C CYS A 230 79.61 20.52 -31.54
N MET A 231 79.96 21.38 -30.58
CA MET A 231 79.08 22.42 -30.03
C MET A 231 79.21 23.83 -30.66
N ASP A 232 80.03 24.03 -31.71
CA ASP A 232 80.23 25.36 -32.33
C ASP A 232 79.22 25.67 -33.45
N MET A 233 78.28 26.57 -33.16
CA MET A 233 77.16 26.97 -34.03
C MET A 233 77.58 27.67 -35.34
N MET A 234 78.82 28.17 -35.48
CA MET A 234 79.27 28.80 -36.73
C MET A 234 79.80 27.81 -37.78
N ALA A 235 80.11 26.58 -37.38
CA ALA A 235 80.67 25.57 -38.28
C ALA A 235 79.60 24.91 -39.15
N CYS A 236 79.99 24.46 -40.35
CA CYS A 236 79.11 23.76 -41.30
C CYS A 236 78.63 22.37 -40.82
N ASN A 237 79.08 21.89 -39.66
CA ASN A 237 78.79 20.56 -39.10
C ASN A 237 78.48 20.56 -37.58
N TYR A 238 77.88 21.64 -37.08
CA TYR A 238 77.37 21.77 -35.70
C TYR A 238 76.34 20.68 -35.34
N ASP A 239 76.42 20.15 -34.11
CA ASP A 239 75.41 19.24 -33.53
C ASP A 239 74.82 19.84 -32.24
N MET A 240 73.49 19.92 -32.19
CA MET A 240 72.72 20.53 -31.10
C MET A 240 72.38 19.54 -29.97
N ALA A 241 72.61 18.23 -30.16
CA ALA A 241 72.24 17.17 -29.21
C ALA A 241 73.40 16.65 -28.34
N ALA A 242 74.60 17.22 -28.47
CA ALA A 242 75.77 16.83 -27.68
C ALA A 242 75.72 17.39 -26.25
N THR A 243 76.10 16.56 -25.27
CA THR A 243 76.38 16.94 -23.88
C THR A 243 77.89 16.97 -23.55
N ASP A 244 78.74 16.26 -24.30
CA ASP A 244 80.21 16.28 -24.16
C ASP A 244 80.94 16.55 -25.52
N GLU A 245 82.16 17.13 -25.47
CA GLU A 245 82.85 17.72 -26.64
C GLU A 245 83.86 16.77 -27.33
N GLY A 246 83.47 16.23 -28.49
CA GLY A 246 84.25 15.26 -29.27
C GLY A 246 85.22 15.83 -30.33
N GLY A 247 85.10 17.13 -30.65
CA GLY A 247 86.07 17.98 -31.38
C GLY A 247 86.47 17.66 -32.85
N MET A 248 85.82 18.31 -33.84
CA MET A 248 86.35 18.83 -35.15
C MET A 248 85.24 19.53 -35.98
N CYS A 249 85.44 20.76 -36.51
CA CYS A 249 84.38 21.51 -37.26
C CYS A 249 84.88 22.46 -38.43
N GLU A 250 84.10 22.78 -39.50
CA GLU A 250 84.53 23.33 -40.85
C GLU A 250 83.79 24.62 -41.46
N TYR A 251 84.31 25.31 -42.54
CA TYR A 251 83.90 26.67 -43.07
C TYR A 251 84.19 27.03 -44.61
N ALA A 252 83.74 28.19 -45.19
CA ALA A 252 83.71 28.56 -46.67
C ALA A 252 84.37 29.92 -47.19
N GLU A 253 84.33 30.28 -48.52
CA GLU A 253 85.10 31.37 -49.25
C GLU A 253 84.29 32.55 -49.91
N GLU A 254 84.97 33.59 -50.48
CA GLU A 254 84.45 34.95 -50.85
C GLU A 254 83.93 35.14 -52.31
N PHE A 255 82.96 36.05 -52.49
CA PHE A 255 82.13 36.34 -53.69
C PHE A 255 81.17 35.23 -54.13
N TYR A 256 81.08 34.17 -53.33
CA TYR A 256 80.14 33.07 -53.46
C TYR A 256 79.59 32.69 -52.07
N ASP A 257 78.51 31.93 -52.02
CA ASP A 257 77.96 31.37 -50.77
C ASP A 257 78.51 29.95 -50.50
N CYS A 258 78.07 29.29 -49.41
CA CYS A 258 78.46 27.90 -49.08
C CYS A 258 78.01 26.84 -50.12
N SER A 259 77.37 27.24 -51.23
CA SER A 259 76.92 26.38 -52.33
C SER A 259 77.46 26.80 -53.71
N GLY A 260 77.95 28.03 -53.89
CA GLY A 260 78.70 28.49 -55.08
C GLY A 260 78.05 29.51 -56.02
N ASN A 261 77.18 30.44 -55.57
CA ASN A 261 76.45 31.39 -56.46
C ASN A 261 76.99 32.84 -56.50
N CYS A 262 76.82 33.56 -57.62
CA CYS A 262 77.29 34.95 -57.85
C CYS A 262 76.34 36.02 -57.27
N LEU A 263 76.83 37.26 -57.07
CA LEU A 263 76.20 38.26 -56.18
C LEU A 263 75.74 39.60 -56.81
N ASN A 264 75.84 39.84 -58.14
CA ASN A 264 75.24 41.04 -58.75
C ASN A 264 75.01 40.91 -60.28
N ASP A 265 73.77 41.13 -60.68
CA ASP A 265 73.19 40.94 -62.03
C ASP A 265 71.85 41.70 -62.00
N ALA A 266 71.71 42.82 -62.71
CA ALA A 266 70.67 43.82 -62.41
C ALA A 266 69.32 43.59 -63.09
N ASP A 267 69.30 42.97 -64.27
CA ASP A 267 68.11 42.45 -64.95
C ASP A 267 67.94 40.92 -64.78
N MET A 268 68.92 40.25 -64.15
CA MET A 268 68.90 38.84 -63.76
C MET A 268 68.89 37.87 -64.94
N ASP A 269 69.52 38.25 -66.07
CA ASP A 269 69.62 37.43 -67.28
C ASP A 269 70.79 36.41 -67.25
N GLY A 270 71.67 36.50 -66.25
CA GLY A 270 72.88 35.69 -66.10
C GLY A 270 74.15 36.32 -66.67
N VAL A 271 74.09 37.55 -67.17
CA VAL A 271 75.21 38.31 -67.76
C VAL A 271 75.31 39.70 -67.14
N CYS A 272 76.38 39.97 -66.39
CA CYS A 272 76.56 41.26 -65.71
C CYS A 272 76.55 42.50 -66.66
N ASP A 273 75.42 43.20 -66.72
CA ASP A 273 75.13 44.63 -67.00
C ASP A 273 75.86 45.40 -68.14
N VAL A 274 76.47 44.80 -69.18
CA VAL A 274 77.44 45.54 -70.06
C VAL A 274 77.33 45.39 -71.63
N PHE A 275 76.16 45.29 -72.32
CA PHE A 275 76.03 44.76 -73.74
C PHE A 275 74.90 45.15 -74.81
N GLU A 276 73.96 46.10 -74.65
CA GLU A 276 72.57 46.14 -75.27
C GLU A 276 72.32 46.62 -76.78
N ILE A 277 71.07 46.49 -77.36
CA ILE A 277 70.64 46.72 -78.81
C ILE A 277 69.14 47.18 -79.07
N ALA A 278 68.76 47.88 -80.18
CA ALA A 278 67.54 48.72 -80.52
C ALA A 278 66.34 48.25 -81.47
N GLY A 279 65.14 48.89 -81.43
CA GLY A 279 63.83 48.71 -82.22
C GLY A 279 62.61 49.65 -81.81
N CYS A 280 61.38 49.61 -82.38
CA CYS A 280 60.26 50.58 -82.07
C CYS A 280 59.72 50.52 -80.62
N MET A 281 59.69 51.68 -79.93
CA MET A 281 59.36 51.79 -78.50
C MET A 281 57.97 52.38 -78.12
N ASP A 282 57.09 52.72 -79.07
CA ASP A 282 55.74 53.24 -78.74
C ASP A 282 54.75 52.11 -78.46
N GLU A 283 54.55 51.78 -77.17
CA GLU A 283 53.60 50.76 -76.68
C GLU A 283 52.14 50.99 -77.14
N SER A 284 51.76 52.20 -77.56
CA SER A 284 50.38 52.49 -77.96
C SER A 284 50.05 52.08 -79.40
N ALA A 285 51.04 51.58 -80.14
CA ALA A 285 50.94 51.21 -81.54
C ALA A 285 50.95 49.68 -81.75
N CYS A 286 50.24 49.21 -82.78
CA CYS A 286 49.98 47.79 -83.08
C CYS A 286 51.22 46.94 -83.42
N ASN A 287 52.43 47.52 -83.45
CA ASN A 287 53.66 46.84 -83.87
C ASN A 287 54.92 47.33 -83.12
N TYR A 288 54.77 47.61 -81.83
CA TYR A 288 55.84 47.79 -80.84
C TYR A 288 56.82 46.58 -80.76
N ASP A 289 58.12 46.83 -80.56
CA ASP A 289 59.17 45.80 -80.44
C ASP A 289 59.91 45.90 -79.09
N ALA A 290 59.63 44.95 -78.19
CA ALA A 290 60.21 44.89 -76.86
C ALA A 290 61.66 44.37 -76.80
N THR A 291 62.26 43.92 -77.91
CA THR A 291 63.70 43.58 -77.98
C THR A 291 64.58 44.81 -78.23
N ALA A 292 63.96 45.99 -78.27
CA ALA A 292 64.56 47.29 -78.33
C ALA A 292 65.06 47.79 -76.96
N THR A 293 66.35 48.12 -76.90
CA THR A 293 66.95 48.96 -75.85
C THR A 293 67.35 50.36 -76.36
N ASP A 294 66.86 50.76 -77.55
CA ASP A 294 66.90 52.10 -78.17
C ASP A 294 65.78 52.18 -79.27
N ASP A 295 65.21 53.34 -79.63
CA ASP A 295 63.99 53.47 -80.50
C ASP A 295 64.24 53.64 -82.02
N ASP A 296 63.28 53.26 -82.91
CA ASP A 296 63.42 53.24 -84.39
C ASP A 296 62.30 53.85 -85.30
N GLU A 297 61.21 54.44 -84.74
CA GLU A 297 60.14 55.18 -85.45
C GLU A 297 59.18 54.39 -86.41
N SER A 298 58.80 53.14 -86.13
CA SER A 298 58.12 52.25 -87.12
C SER A 298 56.60 51.91 -86.96
N CYS A 299 55.77 52.65 -86.20
CA CYS A 299 54.56 52.11 -85.54
C CYS A 299 53.11 52.54 -86.08
N GLU A 300 52.03 51.70 -86.00
CA GLU A 300 50.62 51.83 -86.56
C GLU A 300 49.42 51.72 -85.53
N TYR A 301 48.11 51.94 -85.88
CA TYR A 301 46.94 52.08 -84.91
C TYR A 301 45.50 51.60 -85.35
N ALA A 302 44.56 51.47 -84.37
CA ALA A 302 43.21 50.81 -84.40
C ALA A 302 41.92 51.67 -84.68
N ALA A 303 40.70 51.09 -84.53
CA ALA A 303 39.37 51.69 -84.86
C ALA A 303 38.30 51.62 -83.73
N GLU A 304 37.34 52.57 -83.68
CA GLU A 304 36.41 52.75 -82.54
C GLU A 304 35.60 51.50 -82.12
N ALA A 305 35.52 51.30 -80.79
CA ALA A 305 34.95 50.13 -80.08
C ALA A 305 35.74 48.80 -80.19
N TYR A 306 36.83 48.77 -80.97
CA TYR A 306 37.71 47.60 -81.10
C TYR A 306 39.20 47.97 -80.93
N ASP A 307 40.05 46.98 -80.68
CA ASP A 307 41.50 47.13 -80.58
C ASP A 307 42.23 46.98 -81.95
N CYS A 308 43.57 46.90 -81.91
CA CYS A 308 44.44 46.78 -83.09
C CYS A 308 44.21 45.51 -83.93
N ASP A 309 43.78 44.41 -83.31
CA ASP A 309 43.56 43.12 -83.96
C ASP A 309 42.08 42.86 -84.28
N GLY A 310 41.19 43.70 -83.74
CA GLY A 310 39.75 43.66 -83.98
C GLY A 310 38.96 43.00 -82.85
N ASN A 311 39.50 42.95 -81.63
CA ASN A 311 38.81 42.48 -80.42
C ASN A 311 38.06 43.64 -79.75
N CYS A 312 36.97 43.37 -79.03
CA CYS A 312 36.16 44.46 -78.46
C CYS A 312 36.90 45.18 -77.30
N LEU A 313 36.65 46.50 -77.14
CA LEU A 313 37.24 47.32 -76.07
C LEU A 313 36.55 47.19 -74.70
N ASN A 314 35.33 46.67 -74.66
CA ASN A 314 34.54 46.45 -73.44
C ASN A 314 33.64 45.23 -73.72
N ASP A 315 34.08 44.10 -73.19
CA ASP A 315 33.59 42.74 -73.37
C ASP A 315 33.84 42.08 -72.00
N ALA A 316 32.79 42.08 -71.17
CA ALA A 316 32.90 41.83 -69.74
C ALA A 316 33.10 40.35 -69.37
N ASP A 317 32.58 39.45 -70.20
CA ASP A 317 32.65 37.99 -70.03
C ASP A 317 33.66 37.30 -70.98
N MET A 318 34.20 38.05 -71.96
CA MET A 318 35.18 37.63 -72.96
C MET A 318 34.62 36.69 -74.05
N ASP A 319 33.33 36.79 -74.37
CA ASP A 319 32.69 35.99 -75.44
C ASP A 319 33.01 36.50 -76.87
N GLY A 320 33.49 37.74 -77.00
CA GLY A 320 33.85 38.40 -78.27
C GLY A 320 32.77 39.31 -78.86
N ILE A 321 31.62 39.46 -78.18
CA ILE A 321 30.64 40.52 -78.37
C ILE A 321 31.06 41.72 -77.49
N CYS A 322 30.40 42.87 -77.63
CA CYS A 322 30.65 44.02 -76.76
C CYS A 322 29.45 44.23 -75.84
N ASP A 323 29.66 44.65 -74.59
CA ASP A 323 28.64 44.88 -73.53
C ASP A 323 27.33 45.55 -74.03
N VAL A 324 27.45 46.42 -75.03
CA VAL A 324 26.37 47.21 -75.63
C VAL A 324 25.43 46.41 -76.56
N PHE A 325 25.75 45.14 -76.84
CA PHE A 325 25.03 44.26 -77.78
C PHE A 325 24.56 42.93 -77.18
N GLU A 326 24.82 42.69 -75.89
CA GLU A 326 24.47 41.43 -75.21
C GLU A 326 22.98 41.27 -74.87
N ILE A 327 22.57 40.02 -74.66
CA ILE A 327 21.22 39.62 -74.22
C ILE A 327 21.38 38.74 -72.98
N ALA A 328 21.00 39.26 -71.81
CA ALA A 328 21.15 38.56 -70.54
C ALA A 328 20.11 37.42 -70.35
N GLY A 329 20.55 36.24 -69.89
CA GLY A 329 19.72 35.09 -69.51
C GLY A 329 20.53 33.81 -69.27
N CYS A 330 19.90 32.76 -68.73
CA CYS A 330 20.62 31.53 -68.37
C CYS A 330 21.19 30.77 -69.59
N MET A 331 22.49 30.49 -69.56
CA MET A 331 23.24 29.83 -70.64
C MET A 331 23.42 28.30 -70.52
N ASP A 332 23.16 27.69 -69.36
CA ASP A 332 23.40 26.26 -69.17
C ASP A 332 22.26 25.42 -69.78
N GLU A 333 22.57 24.57 -70.77
CA GLU A 333 21.60 23.64 -71.40
C GLU A 333 20.95 22.65 -70.42
N LEU A 334 21.50 22.49 -69.20
CA LEU A 334 20.96 21.65 -68.13
C LEU A 334 20.03 22.41 -67.16
N ALA A 335 19.89 23.73 -67.29
CA ALA A 335 18.99 24.53 -66.47
C ALA A 335 17.56 24.52 -67.02
N CYS A 336 16.60 24.56 -66.10
CA CYS A 336 15.16 24.55 -66.39
C CYS A 336 14.66 25.82 -67.08
N ASN A 337 15.39 26.92 -66.94
CA ASN A 337 15.11 28.22 -67.55
C ASN A 337 16.14 28.65 -68.62
N TYR A 338 16.86 27.68 -69.19
CA TYR A 338 17.81 27.90 -70.31
C TYR A 338 17.22 28.74 -71.45
N ASP A 339 17.90 29.83 -71.82
CA ASP A 339 17.57 30.66 -72.99
C ASP A 339 18.64 30.51 -74.10
N PRO A 340 18.35 29.81 -75.21
CA PRO A 340 19.28 29.64 -76.33
C PRO A 340 19.54 30.93 -77.14
N SER A 341 19.04 32.08 -76.70
CA SER A 341 19.33 33.41 -77.23
C SER A 341 20.09 34.32 -76.28
N ALA A 342 20.43 33.85 -75.07
CA ALA A 342 21.32 34.56 -74.16
C ALA A 342 22.75 34.65 -74.73
N THR A 343 23.38 35.80 -74.52
CA THR A 343 24.81 36.08 -74.80
C THR A 343 25.49 36.78 -73.62
N ASP A 344 24.86 36.80 -72.45
CA ASP A 344 25.43 37.16 -71.14
C ASP A 344 24.68 36.30 -70.09
N ASP A 345 25.39 35.63 -69.18
CA ASP A 345 24.77 34.81 -68.12
C ASP A 345 24.39 35.68 -66.92
N ASP A 346 23.09 35.90 -66.73
CA ASP A 346 22.57 36.73 -65.65
C ASP A 346 22.71 36.10 -64.25
N GLY A 347 23.21 34.86 -64.17
CA GLY A 347 23.42 34.11 -62.94
C GLY A 347 22.12 33.61 -62.32
N MET A 348 21.00 33.65 -63.06
CA MET A 348 19.67 33.23 -62.61
C MET A 348 19.28 31.83 -63.12
N CYS A 349 20.25 30.99 -63.51
CA CYS A 349 19.98 29.61 -63.89
C CYS A 349 19.31 28.80 -62.76
N GLU A 350 18.08 28.35 -63.00
CA GLU A 350 17.31 27.49 -62.10
C GLU A 350 17.49 26.03 -62.55
N TYR A 351 17.91 25.15 -61.63
CA TYR A 351 18.11 23.73 -61.90
C TYR A 351 17.06 22.90 -61.14
N ALA A 352 16.71 21.73 -61.68
CA ALA A 352 15.84 20.79 -60.99
C ALA A 352 16.52 20.30 -59.69
N GLU A 353 15.73 20.08 -58.65
CA GLU A 353 16.23 19.46 -57.42
C GLU A 353 16.67 18.01 -57.70
N ALA A 354 17.64 17.50 -56.93
CA ALA A 354 18.16 16.15 -57.16
C ALA A 354 17.04 15.11 -57.07
N LEU A 355 17.01 14.19 -58.03
CA LEU A 355 15.96 13.16 -58.26
C LEU A 355 14.65 13.66 -58.91
N TYR A 356 14.48 14.96 -59.13
CA TYR A 356 13.31 15.54 -59.80
C TYR A 356 13.64 16.11 -61.19
N ASP A 357 12.62 16.31 -62.02
CA ASP A 357 12.69 17.06 -63.27
C ASP A 357 12.35 18.55 -63.10
N CYS A 358 12.48 19.32 -64.17
CA CYS A 358 12.24 20.76 -64.18
C CYS A 358 10.77 21.19 -64.00
N ASP A 359 9.82 20.27 -64.12
CA ASP A 359 8.40 20.49 -63.83
C ASP A 359 8.05 20.05 -62.38
N GLY A 360 9.03 19.51 -61.63
CA GLY A 360 8.89 19.02 -60.27
C GLY A 360 8.38 17.58 -60.15
N ASN A 361 8.40 16.79 -61.23
CA ASN A 361 8.04 15.37 -61.18
C ASN A 361 9.26 14.54 -60.79
N CYS A 362 9.07 13.45 -60.06
CA CYS A 362 10.17 12.53 -59.79
C CYS A 362 10.68 11.83 -61.07
N LEU A 363 11.99 11.55 -61.13
CA LEU A 363 12.64 10.81 -62.21
C LEU A 363 12.47 9.28 -62.13
N ASN A 364 12.24 8.73 -60.93
CA ASN A 364 11.98 7.32 -60.67
C ASN A 364 10.98 7.18 -59.50
N ASP A 365 9.73 6.91 -59.87
CA ASP A 365 8.53 6.85 -59.01
C ASP A 365 7.76 5.61 -59.47
N MET A 366 7.84 4.53 -58.68
CA MET A 366 7.35 3.20 -59.07
C MET A 366 5.87 2.98 -58.75
N ASP A 367 5.35 3.61 -57.70
CA ASP A 367 3.99 3.42 -57.20
C ASP A 367 3.01 4.50 -57.74
N GLY A 368 3.52 5.69 -58.05
CA GLY A 368 2.81 6.84 -58.60
C GLY A 368 2.36 7.90 -57.57
N ASP A 369 2.92 7.93 -56.35
CA ASP A 369 2.52 8.88 -55.30
C ASP A 369 3.10 10.30 -55.49
N GLY A 370 4.22 10.43 -56.22
CA GLY A 370 4.92 11.68 -56.53
C GLY A 370 6.17 11.96 -55.69
N ILE A 371 6.54 11.06 -54.79
CA ILE A 371 7.85 10.97 -54.12
C ILE A 371 8.75 10.08 -55.00
N CYS A 372 10.06 10.06 -54.73
CA CYS A 372 11.00 9.23 -55.47
C CYS A 372 11.33 7.96 -54.72
N ASP A 373 11.52 6.84 -55.44
CA ASP A 373 11.97 5.55 -54.88
C ASP A 373 13.21 5.72 -53.94
N GLU A 374 14.14 6.63 -54.28
CA GLU A 374 15.34 6.88 -53.46
C GLU A 374 15.13 7.83 -52.25
N LEU A 375 13.92 8.37 -52.10
CA LEU A 375 13.46 9.23 -51.00
C LEU A 375 12.33 8.58 -50.19
N GLU A 376 11.83 7.42 -50.62
CA GLU A 376 10.79 6.69 -49.89
C GLU A 376 11.27 6.26 -48.51
N ILE A 377 10.38 6.43 -47.53
CA ILE A 377 10.55 5.94 -46.16
C ILE A 377 9.55 4.81 -45.99
N GLU A 378 10.06 3.59 -45.90
CA GLU A 378 9.25 2.40 -45.66
C GLU A 378 8.75 2.32 -44.21
N GLY A 379 7.45 2.12 -44.03
CA GLY A 379 6.82 1.93 -42.73
C GLY A 379 5.28 1.92 -42.83
N CYS A 380 4.57 1.74 -41.72
CA CYS A 380 3.12 1.67 -41.75
C CYS A 380 2.47 3.03 -42.08
N THR A 381 1.69 3.08 -43.18
CA THR A 381 1.04 4.31 -43.67
C THR A 381 -0.43 4.49 -43.25
N ASP A 382 -1.06 3.50 -42.60
CA ASP A 382 -2.46 3.59 -42.15
C ASP A 382 -2.59 4.35 -40.81
N GLU A 383 -3.25 5.51 -40.82
CA GLU A 383 -3.56 6.33 -39.62
C GLU A 383 -4.35 5.58 -38.51
N MET A 384 -4.94 4.41 -38.82
CA MET A 384 -5.66 3.56 -37.86
C MET A 384 -4.79 2.45 -37.23
N ALA A 385 -3.54 2.31 -37.65
CA ALA A 385 -2.60 1.33 -37.11
C ALA A 385 -1.85 1.86 -35.88
N CYS A 386 -1.46 0.94 -35.00
CA CYS A 386 -0.78 1.23 -33.73
C CYS A 386 0.67 1.64 -33.89
N ASN A 387 1.32 1.22 -34.98
CA ASN A 387 2.67 1.62 -35.38
C ASN A 387 2.68 2.57 -36.59
N TYR A 388 1.59 3.33 -36.80
CA TYR A 388 1.53 4.36 -37.84
C TYR A 388 2.73 5.31 -37.77
N ASP A 389 3.46 5.46 -38.88
CA ASP A 389 4.56 6.39 -39.01
C ASP A 389 4.15 7.53 -39.97
N ALA A 390 3.93 8.72 -39.41
CA ALA A 390 3.59 9.92 -40.19
C ALA A 390 4.74 10.44 -41.10
N THR A 391 5.90 9.77 -41.09
CA THR A 391 7.01 9.99 -42.03
C THR A 391 7.15 8.89 -43.07
N ALA A 392 6.45 7.76 -42.93
CA ALA A 392 6.41 6.73 -43.96
C ALA A 392 5.68 7.24 -45.21
N THR A 393 6.23 6.87 -46.37
CA THR A 393 5.71 7.23 -47.70
C THR A 393 5.36 5.97 -48.51
N ASP A 394 6.01 4.84 -48.24
CA ASP A 394 5.65 3.53 -48.79
C ASP A 394 5.29 2.54 -47.65
N ASP A 395 4.32 1.66 -47.90
CA ASP A 395 3.74 0.73 -46.93
C ASP A 395 4.45 -0.63 -46.95
N ASP A 396 5.27 -0.90 -45.93
CA ASP A 396 6.10 -2.11 -45.82
C ASP A 396 5.33 -3.37 -45.34
N GLU A 397 4.00 -3.33 -45.36
CA GLU A 397 3.08 -4.29 -44.74
C GLU A 397 3.29 -4.49 -43.21
N SER A 398 4.00 -3.59 -42.51
CA SER A 398 4.27 -3.74 -41.06
C SER A 398 3.12 -3.31 -40.14
N CYS A 399 2.04 -2.74 -40.68
CA CYS A 399 0.93 -2.20 -39.88
C CYS A 399 0.35 -3.23 -38.88
N THR A 400 0.45 -2.90 -37.59
CA THR A 400 -0.17 -3.61 -36.48
C THR A 400 -1.43 -2.86 -36.02
N TYR A 401 -2.44 -3.61 -35.58
CA TYR A 401 -3.72 -3.05 -35.12
C TYR A 401 -4.01 -3.59 -33.72
N ALA A 402 -4.75 -2.83 -32.93
CA ALA A 402 -5.20 -3.25 -31.62
C ALA A 402 -6.10 -4.49 -31.72
N GLU A 403 -6.09 -5.34 -30.70
CA GLU A 403 -6.99 -6.48 -30.61
C GLU A 403 -8.44 -6.02 -30.37
N GLU A 404 -9.42 -6.89 -30.64
CA GLU A 404 -10.83 -6.55 -30.44
C GLU A 404 -11.06 -6.19 -28.96
N PHE A 405 -11.73 -5.06 -28.70
CA PHE A 405 -11.97 -4.43 -27.37
C PHE A 405 -10.77 -3.71 -26.71
N TYR A 406 -9.57 -3.75 -27.28
CA TYR A 406 -8.38 -3.07 -26.74
C TYR A 406 -7.95 -1.84 -27.57
N ASP A 407 -7.13 -0.97 -26.98
CA ASP A 407 -6.40 0.09 -27.66
C ASP A 407 -4.98 -0.36 -28.07
N CYS A 408 -4.22 0.56 -28.68
CA CYS A 408 -2.88 0.28 -29.20
C CYS A 408 -1.78 0.12 -28.15
N ASP A 409 -2.00 0.59 -26.92
CA ASP A 409 -1.11 0.39 -25.78
C ASP A 409 -1.48 -0.91 -25.01
N GLY A 410 -2.57 -1.57 -25.40
CA GLY A 410 -3.09 -2.79 -24.78
C GLY A 410 -4.04 -2.52 -23.61
N ASN A 411 -4.53 -1.29 -23.43
CA ASN A 411 -5.56 -0.99 -22.43
C ASN A 411 -6.93 -1.37 -22.98
N CYS A 412 -7.86 -1.75 -22.11
CA CYS A 412 -9.23 -2.00 -22.54
C CYS A 412 -9.96 -0.69 -22.91
N LEU A 413 -10.84 -0.75 -23.92
CA LEU A 413 -11.70 0.37 -24.34
C LEU A 413 -12.93 0.59 -23.44
N ASN A 414 -13.38 -0.44 -22.73
CA ASN A 414 -14.50 -0.40 -21.79
C ASN A 414 -14.24 -1.42 -20.67
N ASP A 415 -13.77 -0.86 -19.54
CA ASP A 415 -13.33 -1.53 -18.33
C ASP A 415 -13.91 -0.69 -17.18
N VAL A 416 -14.95 -1.23 -16.54
CA VAL A 416 -15.79 -0.52 -15.56
C VAL A 416 -15.26 -0.63 -14.13
N ASP A 417 -14.57 -1.73 -13.80
CA ASP A 417 -14.06 -2.01 -12.45
C ASP A 417 -12.56 -1.63 -12.27
N GLY A 418 -11.79 -1.61 -13.35
CA GLY A 418 -10.38 -1.26 -13.43
C GLY A 418 -9.42 -2.46 -13.37
N ASP A 419 -9.86 -3.70 -13.63
CA ASP A 419 -9.01 -4.90 -13.52
C ASP A 419 -8.08 -5.13 -14.74
N GLY A 420 -8.39 -4.52 -15.89
CA GLY A 420 -7.63 -4.61 -17.14
C GLY A 420 -8.10 -5.69 -18.13
N VAL A 421 -9.13 -6.46 -17.77
CA VAL A 421 -10.00 -7.19 -18.69
C VAL A 421 -11.06 -6.21 -19.24
N CYS A 422 -11.75 -6.59 -20.30
CA CYS A 422 -12.86 -5.79 -20.85
C CYS A 422 -14.21 -6.35 -20.42
N ASP A 423 -15.19 -5.47 -20.15
CA ASP A 423 -16.59 -5.83 -19.90
C ASP A 423 -17.12 -6.88 -20.90
N GLU A 424 -16.77 -6.78 -22.18
CA GLU A 424 -17.20 -7.73 -23.23
C GLU A 424 -16.50 -9.10 -23.21
N LEU A 425 -15.40 -9.23 -22.46
CA LEU A 425 -14.56 -10.42 -22.31
C LEU A 425 -14.61 -11.02 -20.90
N GLU A 426 -15.23 -10.33 -19.94
CA GLU A 426 -15.37 -10.76 -18.57
C GLU A 426 -16.06 -12.13 -18.45
N VAL A 427 -15.57 -12.93 -17.50
CA VAL A 427 -16.15 -14.21 -17.12
C VAL A 427 -16.58 -14.12 -15.67
N GLU A 428 -17.88 -14.06 -15.45
CA GLU A 428 -18.45 -14.00 -14.12
C GLU A 428 -18.30 -15.31 -13.34
N GLY A 429 -17.88 -15.18 -12.08
CA GLY A 429 -17.81 -16.27 -11.11
C GLY A 429 -16.84 -15.94 -9.97
N CYS A 430 -16.80 -16.79 -8.94
CA CYS A 430 -15.92 -16.54 -7.79
C CYS A 430 -14.44 -16.41 -8.18
N THR A 431 -13.84 -15.24 -7.94
CA THR A 431 -12.45 -14.90 -8.24
C THR A 431 -11.48 -15.12 -7.06
N ASP A 432 -11.97 -15.33 -5.83
CA ASP A 432 -11.13 -15.55 -4.65
C ASP A 432 -10.54 -16.99 -4.61
N PRO A 433 -9.19 -17.17 -4.64
CA PRO A 433 -8.55 -18.49 -4.55
C PRO A 433 -8.71 -19.23 -3.21
N GLU A 434 -9.15 -18.56 -2.14
CA GLU A 434 -9.43 -19.16 -0.84
C GLU A 434 -10.87 -19.71 -0.74
N ALA A 435 -11.74 -19.39 -1.71
CA ALA A 435 -13.10 -19.90 -1.78
C ALA A 435 -13.16 -21.34 -2.34
N GLU A 436 -14.12 -22.11 -1.84
CA GLU A 436 -14.29 -23.54 -2.20
C GLU A 436 -14.86 -23.74 -3.62
N ASN A 437 -15.43 -22.68 -4.21
CA ASN A 437 -15.93 -22.64 -5.59
C ASN A 437 -15.13 -21.69 -6.49
N TYR A 438 -13.89 -21.34 -6.12
CA TYR A 438 -12.97 -20.56 -6.96
C TYR A 438 -12.96 -21.03 -8.42
N ASN A 439 -13.15 -20.09 -9.34
CA ASN A 439 -13.07 -20.32 -10.77
C ASN A 439 -11.85 -19.58 -11.35
N ALA A 440 -10.79 -20.31 -11.70
CA ALA A 440 -9.59 -19.73 -12.31
C ALA A 440 -9.80 -19.17 -13.73
N ASP A 441 -10.95 -19.45 -14.35
CA ASP A 441 -11.35 -18.83 -15.62
C ASP A 441 -12.22 -17.57 -15.39
N ALA A 442 -12.61 -17.23 -14.15
CA ALA A 442 -13.38 -16.02 -13.84
C ALA A 442 -12.46 -14.79 -13.73
N THR A 443 -12.98 -13.65 -14.16
CA THR A 443 -12.31 -12.34 -14.10
C THR A 443 -13.09 -11.35 -13.24
N GLU A 444 -14.43 -11.42 -13.22
CA GLU A 444 -15.29 -10.57 -12.38
C GLU A 444 -16.07 -11.42 -11.35
N ASP A 445 -16.20 -10.93 -10.12
CA ASP A 445 -16.84 -11.64 -9.01
C ASP A 445 -18.36 -11.44 -9.00
N ASP A 446 -19.10 -12.50 -9.32
CA ASP A 446 -20.57 -12.52 -9.28
C ASP A 446 -21.13 -12.60 -7.84
N GLY A 447 -20.26 -12.58 -6.83
CA GLY A 447 -20.60 -12.74 -5.42
C GLY A 447 -21.00 -14.18 -5.08
N SER A 448 -20.64 -15.17 -5.90
CA SER A 448 -20.92 -16.58 -5.63
C SER A 448 -19.89 -17.24 -4.70
N CYS A 449 -18.78 -16.57 -4.36
CA CYS A 449 -17.75 -17.12 -3.47
C CYS A 449 -18.33 -17.61 -2.15
N TYR A 450 -18.03 -18.86 -1.79
CA TYR A 450 -18.34 -19.41 -0.47
C TYR A 450 -17.14 -20.12 0.16
N TYR A 451 -17.11 -20.08 1.49
CA TYR A 451 -16.02 -20.59 2.31
C TYR A 451 -16.57 -21.63 3.30
N CYS A 452 -15.80 -22.67 3.62
CA CYS A 452 -16.15 -23.65 4.63
C CYS A 452 -15.63 -23.24 6.02
N ASP A 453 -16.02 -22.05 6.50
CA ASP A 453 -15.51 -21.38 7.71
C ASP A 453 -16.40 -21.56 8.95
N ILE A 454 -17.35 -22.50 8.93
CA ILE A 454 -18.31 -22.75 10.03
C ILE A 454 -17.59 -22.93 11.39
N ASP A 455 -17.74 -21.94 12.26
CA ASP A 455 -17.32 -21.98 13.66
C ASP A 455 -18.51 -22.30 14.59
N VAL A 456 -18.21 -23.01 15.69
CA VAL A 456 -19.22 -23.59 16.57
C VAL A 456 -18.79 -23.47 18.02
N ILE A 457 -19.45 -22.57 18.75
CA ILE A 457 -19.27 -22.41 20.19
C ILE A 457 -20.41 -23.16 20.90
N ALA A 458 -20.05 -24.13 21.73
CA ALA A 458 -21.00 -24.85 22.59
C ALA A 458 -20.86 -24.40 24.05
N ASP A 459 -21.94 -23.90 24.64
CA ASP A 459 -22.09 -23.78 26.08
C ASP A 459 -22.86 -24.99 26.62
N SER A 460 -22.53 -25.44 27.83
CA SER A 460 -23.11 -26.66 28.40
C SER A 460 -23.18 -26.65 29.91
N SER A 461 -24.27 -27.19 30.46
CA SER A 461 -24.44 -27.38 31.90
C SER A 461 -24.43 -28.86 32.27
N ASN A 462 -23.70 -29.19 33.33
CA ASN A 462 -23.60 -30.54 33.89
C ASN A 462 -24.92 -31.01 34.55
N GLU A 463 -25.17 -32.32 34.55
CA GLU A 463 -26.27 -32.90 35.34
C GLU A 463 -25.90 -32.93 36.84
N THR A 464 -26.90 -33.03 37.73
CA THR A 464 -26.66 -33.01 39.17
C THR A 464 -27.13 -34.30 39.84
N ASP A 465 -26.23 -34.97 40.57
CA ASP A 465 -26.49 -36.23 41.29
C ASP A 465 -27.09 -37.37 40.41
N GLY A 466 -26.92 -37.29 39.08
CA GLY A 466 -27.43 -38.25 38.09
C GLY A 466 -28.91 -38.07 37.71
N ASP A 467 -29.44 -36.85 37.81
CA ASP A 467 -30.83 -36.52 37.53
C ASP A 467 -31.16 -36.25 36.04
N GLY A 468 -30.15 -36.21 35.17
CA GLY A 468 -30.31 -35.86 33.76
C GLY A 468 -30.59 -34.38 33.51
N SER A 469 -30.27 -33.46 34.43
CA SER A 469 -30.52 -32.03 34.26
C SER A 469 -29.59 -31.29 33.28
N GLY A 470 -28.67 -32.00 32.62
CA GLY A 470 -27.71 -31.38 31.71
C GLY A 470 -28.34 -30.76 30.46
N SER A 471 -27.65 -29.78 29.87
CA SER A 471 -28.07 -29.10 28.65
C SER A 471 -26.87 -28.67 27.79
N ILE A 472 -27.12 -28.43 26.51
CA ILE A 472 -26.16 -27.87 25.55
C ILE A 472 -26.89 -26.80 24.73
N SER A 473 -26.28 -25.63 24.60
CA SER A 473 -26.70 -24.56 23.69
C SER A 473 -25.56 -24.20 22.75
N LEU A 474 -25.89 -23.92 21.50
CA LEU A 474 -24.93 -23.59 20.45
C LEU A 474 -25.04 -22.13 20.02
N ILE A 475 -23.89 -21.57 19.66
CA ILE A 475 -23.76 -20.41 18.78
C ILE A 475 -22.98 -20.90 17.55
N VAL A 476 -23.50 -20.62 16.35
CA VAL A 476 -22.89 -21.00 15.07
C VAL A 476 -22.68 -19.73 14.25
N SER A 477 -21.50 -19.58 13.68
CA SER A 477 -21.10 -18.47 12.80
C SER A 477 -20.30 -19.01 11.61
N GLY A 478 -20.22 -18.26 10.51
CA GLY A 478 -19.63 -18.74 9.25
C GLY A 478 -20.51 -19.76 8.51
N GLY A 479 -20.14 -20.07 7.26
CA GLY A 479 -20.90 -20.91 6.35
C GLY A 479 -22.24 -20.32 5.88
N SER A 480 -22.97 -21.10 5.09
CA SER A 480 -24.19 -20.65 4.39
C SER A 480 -25.49 -21.24 4.95
N PHE A 481 -26.41 -20.37 5.37
CA PHE A 481 -27.74 -20.75 5.85
C PHE A 481 -28.62 -21.38 4.73
N PRO A 482 -29.45 -22.41 5.00
CA PRO A 482 -29.72 -23.04 6.30
C PRO A 482 -28.74 -24.13 6.72
N TYR A 483 -28.56 -24.26 8.03
CA TYR A 483 -27.79 -25.35 8.65
C TYR A 483 -28.68 -26.57 8.95
N GLU A 484 -28.17 -27.77 8.66
CA GLU A 484 -28.66 -29.05 9.19
C GLU A 484 -27.81 -29.49 10.39
N PHE A 485 -28.46 -29.82 11.50
CA PHE A 485 -27.80 -30.31 12.72
C PHE A 485 -27.98 -31.83 12.85
N SER A 486 -26.91 -32.53 13.19
CA SER A 486 -26.91 -33.98 13.47
C SER A 486 -26.13 -34.28 14.73
N TRP A 487 -26.84 -34.51 15.84
CA TRP A 487 -26.27 -34.97 17.10
C TRP A 487 -26.23 -36.49 17.20
N THR A 488 -25.18 -37.01 17.82
CA THR A 488 -25.12 -38.37 18.37
C THR A 488 -24.62 -38.33 19.83
N GLY A 489 -24.98 -39.32 20.65
CA GLY A 489 -24.59 -39.32 22.06
C GLY A 489 -24.69 -40.69 22.75
N PRO A 490 -24.58 -40.73 24.09
CA PRO A 490 -24.70 -41.97 24.87
C PRO A 490 -26.08 -42.64 24.66
N ASP A 491 -26.14 -43.94 24.95
CA ASP A 491 -27.36 -44.77 24.84
C ASP A 491 -28.10 -44.70 23.49
N SER A 492 -27.38 -44.41 22.41
CA SER A 492 -27.90 -44.22 21.04
C SER A 492 -28.77 -42.97 20.89
N PHE A 493 -28.51 -41.93 21.68
CA PHE A 493 -29.11 -40.61 21.52
C PHE A 493 -28.81 -40.03 20.13
N THR A 494 -29.83 -39.42 19.52
CA THR A 494 -29.72 -38.65 18.27
C THR A 494 -30.69 -37.47 18.32
N SER A 495 -30.30 -36.31 17.78
CA SER A 495 -31.15 -35.12 17.68
C SER A 495 -30.77 -34.29 16.45
N SER A 496 -31.68 -33.42 16.00
CA SER A 496 -31.44 -32.39 14.97
C SER A 496 -31.77 -30.98 15.46
N GLU A 497 -31.94 -30.80 16.77
CA GLU A 497 -32.21 -29.50 17.39
C GLU A 497 -30.90 -28.76 17.72
N PRO A 498 -30.82 -27.43 17.55
CA PRO A 498 -29.63 -26.64 17.89
C PRO A 498 -29.43 -26.46 19.40
N THR A 499 -30.45 -26.71 20.22
CA THR A 499 -30.34 -26.71 21.68
C THR A 499 -30.87 -28.02 22.24
N LEU A 500 -30.15 -28.58 23.22
CA LEU A 500 -30.46 -29.84 23.86
C LEU A 500 -30.65 -29.65 25.36
N SER A 501 -31.58 -30.39 25.96
CA SER A 501 -31.85 -30.35 27.39
C SER A 501 -32.26 -31.74 27.89
N ASN A 502 -32.27 -31.92 29.21
CA ASN A 502 -32.56 -33.19 29.87
C ASN A 502 -31.52 -34.28 29.52
N LEU A 503 -30.24 -33.89 29.47
CA LEU A 503 -29.12 -34.75 29.13
C LEU A 503 -28.48 -35.37 30.39
N SER A 504 -28.25 -36.68 30.35
CA SER A 504 -27.40 -37.38 31.32
C SER A 504 -25.92 -37.23 30.98
N ALA A 505 -25.04 -37.48 31.95
CA ALA A 505 -23.60 -37.36 31.74
C ALA A 505 -23.08 -38.29 30.63
N GLY A 506 -22.23 -37.73 29.76
CA GLY A 506 -21.67 -38.40 28.60
C GLY A 506 -21.16 -37.41 27.55
N THR A 507 -20.61 -37.96 26.46
CA THR A 507 -20.12 -37.16 25.32
C THR A 507 -21.16 -37.13 24.21
N TYR A 508 -21.52 -35.93 23.78
CA TYR A 508 -22.42 -35.64 22.68
C TYR A 508 -21.61 -35.06 21.53
N VAL A 509 -21.71 -35.66 20.36
CA VAL A 509 -21.01 -35.24 19.15
C VAL A 509 -22.00 -34.58 18.22
N LEU A 510 -21.76 -33.32 17.88
CA LEU A 510 -22.48 -32.60 16.85
C LEU A 510 -21.73 -32.70 15.52
N THR A 511 -22.48 -32.83 14.43
CA THR A 511 -22.07 -32.44 13.10
C THR A 511 -23.08 -31.42 12.57
N ILE A 512 -22.59 -30.26 12.12
CA ILE A 512 -23.35 -29.28 11.36
C ILE A 512 -23.02 -29.47 9.88
N THR A 513 -24.00 -29.30 9.00
CA THR A 513 -23.82 -29.18 7.55
C THR A 513 -24.54 -27.93 7.07
N ASP A 514 -23.90 -27.11 6.23
CA ASP A 514 -24.51 -25.90 5.69
C ASP A 514 -25.19 -26.14 4.33
N ALA A 515 -25.73 -25.06 3.72
CA ALA A 515 -26.42 -25.13 2.44
C ALA A 515 -25.53 -25.55 1.25
N ASN A 516 -24.21 -25.29 1.33
CA ASN A 516 -23.23 -25.62 0.31
C ASN A 516 -22.57 -26.99 0.53
N GLY A 517 -22.83 -27.62 1.69
CA GLY A 517 -22.32 -28.94 2.06
C GLY A 517 -21.02 -28.89 2.87
N CYS A 518 -20.58 -27.71 3.32
CA CYS A 518 -19.51 -27.55 4.30
C CYS A 518 -19.93 -28.17 5.64
N THR A 519 -18.99 -28.78 6.38
CA THR A 519 -19.30 -29.47 7.64
C THR A 519 -18.36 -29.12 8.78
N ALA A 520 -18.91 -28.76 9.93
CA ALA A 520 -18.18 -28.62 11.20
C ALA A 520 -18.61 -29.71 12.20
N SER A 521 -17.74 -30.05 13.15
CA SER A 521 -18.04 -31.05 14.18
C SER A 521 -17.38 -30.73 15.51
N ILE A 522 -18.13 -30.88 16.61
CA ILE A 522 -17.68 -30.59 17.98
C ILE A 522 -18.14 -31.68 18.96
N ASP A 523 -17.24 -32.03 19.88
CA ASP A 523 -17.50 -32.95 21.00
C ASP A 523 -17.81 -32.13 22.27
N VAL A 524 -18.99 -32.32 22.85
CA VAL A 524 -19.43 -31.65 24.08
C VAL A 524 -19.60 -32.70 25.20
N ILE A 525 -19.08 -32.42 26.39
CA ILE A 525 -19.09 -33.36 27.52
C ILE A 525 -19.98 -32.82 28.64
N ILE A 526 -21.04 -33.57 28.95
CA ILE A 526 -21.85 -33.37 30.17
C ILE A 526 -21.23 -34.23 31.27
N GLU A 527 -20.79 -33.61 32.36
CA GLU A 527 -20.40 -34.30 33.58
C GLU A 527 -21.57 -34.46 34.56
N ASN A 528 -21.39 -35.31 35.58
CA ASN A 528 -22.30 -35.44 36.71
C ASN A 528 -21.65 -34.80 37.95
N VAL A 529 -22.20 -33.66 38.39
CA VAL A 529 -21.73 -32.93 39.57
C VAL A 529 -22.56 -33.27 40.80
N VAL A 530 -21.95 -33.21 41.99
CA VAL A 530 -22.63 -33.46 43.26
C VAL A 530 -23.01 -32.15 43.95
N ASN A 531 -24.22 -32.09 44.52
CA ASN A 531 -24.66 -30.92 45.28
C ASN A 531 -23.77 -30.63 46.51
N VAL A 532 -23.39 -29.36 46.70
CA VAL A 532 -22.64 -28.92 47.89
C VAL A 532 -23.61 -28.78 49.07
N ALA A 533 -23.49 -29.65 50.07
CA ALA A 533 -24.33 -29.60 51.26
C ALA A 533 -24.00 -28.38 52.17
N GLU A 534 -25.02 -27.59 52.52
CA GLU A 534 -24.87 -26.42 53.40
C GLU A 534 -24.39 -26.78 54.83
N ILE A 535 -23.33 -26.10 55.29
CA ILE A 535 -22.86 -26.18 56.68
C ILE A 535 -23.75 -25.30 57.56
N HIS A 536 -24.44 -25.92 58.53
CA HIS A 536 -25.35 -25.21 59.43
C HIS A 536 -24.61 -24.51 60.58
N ALA A 537 -25.06 -23.33 60.98
CA ALA A 537 -24.52 -22.63 62.14
C ALA A 537 -24.97 -23.28 63.46
N LEU A 538 -24.03 -23.59 64.36
CA LEU A 538 -24.28 -24.13 65.69
C LEU A 538 -24.21 -23.03 66.76
N VAL A 539 -25.25 -22.96 67.59
CA VAL A 539 -25.26 -22.10 68.79
C VAL A 539 -25.04 -22.95 70.05
N PHE A 540 -24.11 -22.53 70.90
CA PHE A 540 -23.80 -23.17 72.18
C PHE A 540 -23.37 -22.15 73.23
N ASP A 541 -23.60 -22.48 74.49
CA ASP A 541 -23.24 -21.65 75.64
C ASP A 541 -21.92 -22.10 76.26
N VAL A 542 -21.15 -21.13 76.77
CA VAL A 542 -19.91 -21.34 77.52
C VAL A 542 -20.04 -20.64 78.87
N TYR A 543 -19.95 -21.39 79.98
CA TYR A 543 -20.18 -20.83 81.31
C TYR A 543 -19.48 -21.60 82.45
N PRO A 544 -19.23 -20.97 83.61
CA PRO A 544 -19.10 -19.52 83.77
C PRO A 544 -17.83 -18.99 83.08
N ASN A 545 -17.66 -17.67 82.96
CA ASN A 545 -16.34 -17.10 82.68
C ASN A 545 -15.36 -17.49 83.81
N PRO A 546 -14.29 -18.24 83.54
CA PRO A 546 -13.49 -18.86 84.58
C PRO A 546 -12.39 -17.93 85.08
N SER A 547 -12.05 -18.03 86.36
CA SER A 547 -10.90 -17.35 86.97
C SER A 547 -9.64 -18.23 87.06
N ASN A 548 -9.64 -19.36 86.34
CA ASN A 548 -8.58 -20.37 86.38
C ASN A 548 -8.52 -21.26 85.10
N GLY A 549 -9.28 -20.92 84.06
CA GLY A 549 -9.36 -21.68 82.81
C GLY A 549 -10.33 -22.88 82.79
N THR A 550 -11.09 -23.15 83.86
CA THR A 550 -12.05 -24.27 83.92
C THR A 550 -13.49 -23.84 83.65
N PHE A 551 -14.08 -24.25 82.53
CA PHE A 551 -15.43 -23.87 82.10
C PHE A 551 -16.26 -25.05 81.61
N TRP A 552 -17.56 -24.83 81.36
CA TRP A 552 -18.49 -25.80 80.77
C TRP A 552 -18.96 -25.33 79.41
N ILE A 553 -19.15 -26.28 78.50
CA ILE A 553 -19.74 -26.10 77.18
C ILE A 553 -21.08 -26.83 77.19
N GLN A 554 -22.17 -26.12 76.91
CA GLN A 554 -23.48 -26.71 76.69
C GLN A 554 -23.95 -26.34 75.29
N GLY A 555 -23.94 -27.33 74.38
CA GLY A 555 -24.75 -27.21 73.17
C GLY A 555 -26.23 -27.24 73.54
N GLY A 556 -27.04 -26.47 72.81
CA GLY A 556 -28.49 -26.68 72.85
C GLY A 556 -28.86 -28.06 72.30
N THR A 557 -30.16 -28.37 72.25
CA THR A 557 -30.72 -29.67 71.80
C THR A 557 -30.44 -30.05 70.33
N ALA A 558 -29.58 -29.29 69.65
CA ALA A 558 -29.09 -29.55 68.29
C ALA A 558 -27.66 -30.14 68.27
N LEU A 559 -26.97 -30.25 69.41
CA LEU A 559 -25.60 -30.79 69.50
C LEU A 559 -25.58 -32.21 70.09
N SER A 560 -25.67 -33.22 69.23
CA SER A 560 -25.55 -34.63 69.61
C SER A 560 -24.50 -35.35 68.76
N GLY A 561 -23.66 -36.17 69.39
CA GLY A 561 -22.62 -36.97 68.72
C GLY A 561 -21.20 -36.44 68.95
N LEU A 562 -20.26 -36.89 68.11
CA LEU A 562 -18.87 -36.43 68.15
C LEU A 562 -18.74 -35.01 67.59
N ALA A 563 -18.09 -34.12 68.34
CA ALA A 563 -17.70 -32.80 67.89
C ALA A 563 -16.29 -32.46 68.37
N THR A 564 -15.52 -31.82 67.51
CA THR A 564 -14.20 -31.26 67.85
C THR A 564 -14.41 -29.90 68.51
N VAL A 565 -13.87 -29.75 69.71
CA VAL A 565 -13.79 -28.49 70.45
C VAL A 565 -12.38 -27.95 70.35
N GLU A 566 -12.24 -26.75 69.80
CA GLU A 566 -10.97 -26.04 69.70
C GLU A 566 -11.04 -24.75 70.51
N VAL A 567 -9.97 -24.41 71.22
CA VAL A 567 -9.85 -23.13 71.94
C VAL A 567 -8.61 -22.42 71.44
N MET A 568 -8.78 -21.20 70.99
CA MET A 568 -7.72 -20.32 70.48
C MET A 568 -7.56 -19.11 71.40
N ASP A 569 -6.34 -18.62 71.56
CA ASP A 569 -6.08 -17.35 72.25
C ASP A 569 -6.41 -16.15 71.35
N ALA A 570 -6.35 -14.93 71.90
CA ALA A 570 -6.68 -13.70 71.17
C ALA A 570 -5.80 -13.41 69.93
N SER A 571 -4.70 -14.16 69.72
CA SER A 571 -3.88 -14.08 68.49
C SER A 571 -4.29 -15.10 67.41
N GLY A 572 -5.31 -15.93 67.68
CA GLY A 572 -5.74 -17.03 66.81
C GLY A 572 -4.92 -18.32 66.98
N ARG A 573 -3.95 -18.35 67.91
CA ARG A 573 -3.15 -19.55 68.16
C ARG A 573 -3.96 -20.59 68.96
N LEU A 574 -3.97 -21.82 68.47
CA LEU A 574 -4.60 -22.96 69.13
C LEU A 574 -3.96 -23.25 70.50
N VAL A 575 -4.78 -23.24 71.54
CA VAL A 575 -4.43 -23.52 72.95
C VAL A 575 -4.73 -24.98 73.27
N THR A 576 -5.88 -25.50 72.82
CA THR A 576 -6.22 -26.92 72.93
C THR A 576 -7.21 -27.30 71.83
N SER A 577 -7.15 -28.57 71.38
CA SER A 577 -8.15 -29.20 70.52
C SER A 577 -8.48 -30.56 71.12
N LYS A 578 -9.77 -30.88 71.28
CA LYS A 578 -10.27 -32.15 71.82
C LYS A 578 -11.53 -32.59 71.12
N GLU A 579 -11.58 -33.85 70.73
CA GLU A 579 -12.82 -34.49 70.32
C GLU A 579 -13.63 -34.89 71.56
N LEU A 580 -14.90 -34.46 71.63
CA LEU A 580 -15.83 -34.74 72.72
C LEU A 580 -17.14 -35.29 72.17
N TYR A 581 -17.76 -36.21 72.90
CA TYR A 581 -19.07 -36.74 72.59
C TYR A 581 -20.14 -35.98 73.38
N PHE A 582 -21.04 -35.26 72.69
CA PHE A 582 -22.12 -34.50 73.28
C PHE A 582 -23.44 -35.30 73.26
N ASN A 583 -24.18 -35.23 74.37
CA ASN A 583 -25.44 -35.93 74.60
C ASN A 583 -26.40 -35.11 75.48
N ASP A 584 -26.57 -33.83 75.15
CA ASP A 584 -27.33 -32.80 75.90
C ASP A 584 -26.83 -32.50 77.33
N ALA A 585 -25.80 -33.20 77.82
CA ALA A 585 -25.13 -32.90 79.08
C ALA A 585 -24.02 -31.83 78.90
N PRO A 586 -23.88 -30.86 79.83
CA PRO A 586 -22.77 -29.92 79.81
C PRO A 586 -21.41 -30.63 79.95
N MET A 587 -20.47 -30.31 79.07
CA MET A 587 -19.13 -30.88 79.04
C MET A 587 -18.11 -29.92 79.66
N GLN A 588 -17.34 -30.40 80.64
CA GLN A 588 -16.30 -29.59 81.29
C GLN A 588 -15.02 -29.57 80.47
N LEU A 589 -14.44 -28.39 80.27
CA LEU A 589 -13.09 -28.21 79.75
C LEU A 589 -12.24 -27.44 80.76
N ASP A 590 -10.99 -27.87 80.92
CA ASP A 590 -9.99 -27.15 81.71
C ASP A 590 -8.78 -26.86 80.81
N LEU A 591 -8.39 -25.59 80.78
CA LEU A 591 -7.23 -25.10 80.04
C LEU A 591 -5.92 -25.16 80.86
N GLY A 592 -6.00 -25.50 82.15
CA GLY A 592 -4.82 -25.80 82.97
C GLY A 592 -4.04 -24.57 83.44
N GLY A 593 -4.74 -23.48 83.78
CA GLY A 593 -4.11 -22.26 84.33
C GLY A 593 -3.48 -21.36 83.26
N VAL A 594 -4.22 -21.08 82.19
CA VAL A 594 -3.85 -20.10 81.15
C VAL A 594 -3.87 -18.66 81.68
N GLU A 595 -3.25 -17.74 80.93
CA GLU A 595 -3.19 -16.31 81.25
C GLU A 595 -4.56 -15.63 81.19
N THR A 596 -4.73 -14.53 81.96
CA THR A 596 -5.90 -13.65 81.88
C THR A 596 -6.03 -13.07 80.48
N GLY A 597 -7.15 -13.32 79.79
CA GLY A 597 -7.31 -12.92 78.40
C GLY A 597 -8.59 -13.39 77.73
N TYR A 598 -8.79 -12.93 76.49
CA TYR A 598 -9.88 -13.41 75.62
C TYR A 598 -9.45 -14.66 74.87
N TYR A 599 -10.37 -15.62 74.78
CA TYR A 599 -10.24 -16.86 74.04
C TYR A 599 -11.46 -17.06 73.14
N LEU A 600 -11.25 -17.70 71.99
CA LEU A 600 -12.31 -18.14 71.09
C LEU A 600 -12.48 -19.64 71.22
N VAL A 601 -13.69 -20.10 71.54
CA VAL A 601 -14.08 -21.51 71.53
C VAL A 601 -14.78 -21.78 70.20
N VAL A 602 -14.31 -22.76 69.45
CA VAL A 602 -14.89 -23.23 68.19
C VAL A 602 -15.39 -24.65 68.39
N LEU A 603 -16.60 -24.96 67.94
CA LEU A 603 -17.11 -26.31 67.83
C LEU A 603 -17.40 -26.67 66.39
N ARG A 604 -17.01 -27.88 65.98
CA ARG A 604 -17.25 -28.43 64.64
C ARG A 604 -17.68 -29.89 64.75
N ASN A 605 -18.75 -30.26 64.05
CA ASN A 605 -19.04 -31.65 63.71
C ASN A 605 -19.10 -31.80 62.17
N SER A 606 -19.63 -32.92 61.66
CA SER A 606 -19.62 -33.20 60.21
C SER A 606 -20.41 -32.20 59.36
N ASN A 607 -21.45 -31.56 59.92
CA ASN A 607 -22.40 -30.73 59.18
C ASN A 607 -22.65 -29.35 59.83
N GLN A 608 -22.03 -29.07 60.99
CA GLN A 608 -22.28 -27.85 61.77
C GLN A 608 -20.99 -27.23 62.30
N VAL A 609 -20.95 -25.89 62.34
CA VAL A 609 -19.86 -25.10 62.96
C VAL A 609 -20.45 -24.00 63.83
N GLY A 610 -19.89 -23.82 65.04
CA GLY A 610 -20.26 -22.75 65.96
C GLY A 610 -19.03 -22.08 66.57
N THR A 611 -19.17 -20.84 67.03
CA THR A 611 -18.12 -20.14 67.78
C THR A 611 -18.70 -19.38 68.98
N SER A 612 -17.93 -19.29 70.07
CA SER A 612 -18.29 -18.52 71.27
C SER A 612 -17.05 -17.89 71.91
N ARG A 613 -17.21 -16.73 72.54
CA ARG A 613 -16.11 -15.95 73.12
C ARG A 613 -16.07 -16.13 74.64
N LEU A 614 -14.88 -16.44 75.16
CA LEU A 614 -14.63 -16.66 76.58
C LEU A 614 -13.66 -15.59 77.10
N LEU A 615 -13.92 -15.07 78.30
CA LEU A 615 -12.97 -14.22 79.03
C LEU A 615 -12.48 -14.99 80.27
N VAL A 616 -11.18 -15.26 80.32
CA VAL A 616 -10.52 -15.82 81.50
C VAL A 616 -10.01 -14.65 82.35
N HIS A 617 -10.37 -14.64 83.64
CA HIS A 617 -10.05 -13.58 84.60
C HIS A 617 -8.80 -13.89 85.42
#